data_AF-A0A350P5H7-F1
#
_entry.id   AF-A0A350P5H7-F1
#
_cell.length_a   1.000
_cell.length_b   1.000
_cell.length_c   1.000
_cell.angle_alpha   90.00
_cell.angle_beta   90.00
_cell.angle_gamma   90.00
#
_symmetry.space_group_name_H-M   'P 1'
#
loop_
_entity.id
_entity.type
_entity.pdbx_description
1 polymer ?
#
loop_
_entity_poly.entity_id
_entity_poly.type
_entity_poly.pdbx_seq_one_letter_code
_entity_poly.pdbx_strand_id
1 'polypeptide(L)'
;ARLAHTPQELDAFLTPLSDAGVDIFHCSQRRYWENEFEGSELNLAGWTKKITGKPTITVGSVGLSGDFFGAFKGQGSQTRAVDDLIARLEHSEFDLVAVGRALLQDPNWANKIKENKTSELSEYSGEALASLS
;
A
#
# COMPACT_ATOMS: atom_id res chain seq x y z
N ALA A 1 5.28 13.49 -4.75
CA ALA A 1 6.06 13.40 -6.01
C ALA A 1 5.58 12.16 -6.76
N ARG A 2 5.50 12.22 -8.09
CA ARG A 2 5.18 11.07 -8.94
C ARG A 2 6.43 10.63 -9.71
N LEU A 3 6.55 9.33 -9.95
CA LEU A 3 7.68 8.75 -10.67
C LEU A 3 7.61 9.05 -12.19
N ALA A 4 6.40 9.02 -12.72
CA ALA A 4 6.08 9.32 -14.12
C ALA A 4 4.72 10.03 -14.19
N HIS A 5 4.49 10.83 -15.24
CA HIS A 5 3.25 11.56 -15.44
C HIS A 5 2.26 10.83 -16.36
N THR A 6 2.73 9.88 -17.16
CA THR A 6 1.92 9.09 -18.08
C THR A 6 2.26 7.60 -18.02
N PRO A 7 1.34 6.70 -18.43
CA PRO A 7 1.65 5.27 -18.55
C PRO A 7 2.85 4.99 -19.46
N GLN A 8 3.03 5.77 -20.53
CA GLN A 8 4.15 5.61 -21.47
C GLN A 8 5.49 5.99 -20.85
N GLU A 9 5.51 7.05 -20.04
CA GLU A 9 6.72 7.42 -19.28
C GLU A 9 7.06 6.36 -18.23
N LEU A 10 6.04 5.78 -17.58
CA LEU A 10 6.25 4.71 -16.60
C LEU A 10 6.80 3.44 -17.27
N ASP A 11 6.28 3.08 -18.44
CA ASP A 11 6.80 1.97 -19.25
C ASP A 11 8.27 2.18 -19.65
N ALA A 12 8.59 3.36 -20.20
CA ALA A 12 9.96 3.71 -20.56
C ALA A 12 10.93 3.67 -19.37
N PHE A 13 10.44 3.95 -18.16
CA PHE A 13 11.22 3.86 -16.92
C PHE A 13 11.41 2.41 -16.45
N LEU A 14 10.34 1.60 -16.46
CA LEU A 14 10.34 0.26 -15.88
C LEU A 14 10.98 -0.80 -16.78
N THR A 15 10.79 -0.69 -18.10
CA THR A 15 11.24 -1.71 -19.06
C THR A 15 12.74 -1.98 -18.99
N PRO A 16 13.64 -0.97 -18.97
CA PRO A 16 15.07 -1.22 -18.81
C PRO A 16 15.45 -1.95 -17.51
N LEU A 17 14.72 -1.70 -16.41
CA LEU A 17 14.95 -2.39 -15.14
C LEU A 17 14.48 -3.85 -15.20
N SER A 18 13.32 -4.07 -15.83
CA SER A 18 12.79 -5.42 -16.05
C SER A 18 13.72 -6.25 -16.94
N ASP A 19 14.21 -5.67 -18.04
CA ASP A 19 15.13 -6.30 -18.99
C ASP A 19 16.50 -6.59 -18.37
N ALA A 20 16.93 -5.75 -17.43
CA ALA A 20 18.15 -5.97 -16.65
C ALA A 20 18.02 -7.13 -15.63
N GLY A 21 16.84 -7.73 -15.49
CA GLY A 21 16.63 -8.92 -14.66
C GLY A 21 16.07 -8.64 -13.28
N VAL A 22 15.37 -7.51 -13.06
CA VAL A 22 14.62 -7.32 -11.80
C VAL A 22 13.57 -8.43 -11.61
N ASP A 23 13.57 -9.00 -10.41
CA ASP A 23 12.65 -10.08 -10.02
C ASP A 23 11.31 -9.56 -9.48
N ILE A 24 11.33 -8.43 -8.77
CA ILE A 24 10.15 -7.88 -8.08
C ILE A 24 10.27 -6.37 -7.90
N PHE A 25 9.16 -5.64 -8.04
CA PHE A 25 9.11 -4.19 -7.84
C PHE A 25 8.38 -3.81 -6.56
N HIS A 26 9.08 -3.14 -5.64
CA HIS A 26 8.46 -2.52 -4.47
C HIS A 26 7.99 -1.10 -4.81
N CYS A 27 6.68 -0.95 -4.98
CA CYS A 27 6.06 0.23 -5.56
C CYS A 27 5.57 1.18 -4.46
N SER A 28 6.46 2.03 -3.96
CA SER A 28 6.16 2.95 -2.85
C SER A 28 5.12 4.02 -3.20
N GLN A 29 4.05 4.10 -2.41
CA GLN A 29 3.07 5.19 -2.44
C GLN A 29 2.67 5.61 -1.01
N ARG A 30 2.09 6.81 -0.86
CA ARG A 30 1.61 7.30 0.44
C ARG A 30 0.40 6.50 0.92
N ARG A 31 -0.49 6.15 0.00
CA ARG A 31 -1.72 5.38 0.22
C ARG A 31 -1.85 4.39 -0.93
N TYR A 32 -2.01 3.11 -0.61
CA TYR A 32 -2.05 2.05 -1.63
C TYR A 32 -3.28 2.18 -2.55
N TRP A 33 -4.33 2.86 -2.12
CA TRP A 33 -5.59 2.98 -2.84
C TRP A 33 -5.67 4.20 -3.77
N GLU A 34 -4.60 4.99 -3.84
CA GLU A 34 -4.55 6.12 -4.77
C GLU A 34 -4.18 5.62 -6.17
N ASN A 35 -5.03 5.97 -7.12
CA ASN A 35 -4.85 5.65 -8.53
C ASN A 35 -3.61 6.38 -9.07
N GLU A 36 -2.76 5.67 -9.80
CA GLU A 36 -1.52 6.25 -10.35
C GLU A 36 -1.84 7.22 -11.50
N PHE A 37 -2.81 6.85 -12.37
CA PHE A 37 -3.24 7.67 -13.51
C PHE A 37 -4.75 7.86 -13.54
N GLU A 38 -5.20 8.98 -14.11
CA GLU A 38 -6.61 9.27 -14.30
C GLU A 38 -7.28 8.24 -15.23
N GLY A 39 -8.53 7.86 -14.93
CA GLY A 39 -9.28 6.87 -15.70
C GLY A 39 -8.87 5.41 -15.44
N SER A 40 -8.04 5.14 -14.44
CA SER A 40 -7.66 3.79 -14.01
C SER A 40 -7.81 3.64 -12.50
N GLU A 41 -8.24 2.48 -12.03
CA GLU A 41 -8.27 2.13 -10.60
C GLU A 41 -6.94 1.54 -10.09
N LEU A 42 -5.96 1.36 -10.97
CA LEU A 42 -4.67 0.78 -10.60
C LEU A 42 -3.78 1.80 -9.92
N ASN A 43 -3.21 1.38 -8.81
CA ASN A 43 -2.12 2.08 -8.12
C ASN A 43 -0.78 1.82 -8.84
N LEU A 44 0.33 2.32 -8.31
CA LEU A 44 1.65 2.14 -8.93
C LEU A 44 2.04 0.66 -9.06
N ALA A 45 1.71 -0.17 -8.06
CA ALA A 45 1.99 -1.60 -8.07
C ALA A 45 1.20 -2.32 -9.17
N GLY A 46 -0.08 -1.95 -9.35
CA GLY A 46 -0.94 -2.46 -10.42
C GLY A 46 -0.45 -2.07 -11.81
N TRP A 47 -0.06 -0.82 -12.01
CA TRP A 47 0.51 -0.39 -13.29
C TRP A 47 1.86 -1.04 -13.58
N THR A 48 2.73 -1.13 -12.58
CA THR A 48 4.04 -1.77 -12.71
C THR A 48 3.88 -3.25 -13.09
N LYS A 49 2.95 -3.96 -12.45
CA LYS A 49 2.62 -5.35 -12.77
C LYS A 49 2.07 -5.49 -14.19
N LYS A 50 1.11 -4.63 -14.56
CA LYS A 50 0.50 -4.61 -15.90
C LYS A 50 1.52 -4.39 -17.02
N ILE A 51 2.50 -3.51 -16.79
CA ILE A 51 3.53 -3.15 -17.77
C ILE A 51 4.59 -4.25 -17.86
N THR A 52 5.17 -4.64 -16.73
CA THR A 52 6.37 -5.49 -16.70
C THR A 52 6.05 -7.00 -16.68
N GLY A 53 4.83 -7.37 -16.27
CA GLY A 53 4.47 -8.76 -15.98
C GLY A 53 5.18 -9.35 -14.76
N LYS A 54 5.97 -8.55 -14.02
CA LYS A 54 6.74 -8.99 -12.86
C LYS A 54 5.91 -8.89 -11.57
N PRO A 55 6.22 -9.71 -10.56
CA PRO A 55 5.66 -9.55 -9.22
C PRO A 55 5.81 -8.12 -8.69
N THR A 56 4.82 -7.64 -7.94
CA THR A 56 4.87 -6.31 -7.32
C THR A 56 4.46 -6.32 -5.86
N ILE A 57 5.06 -5.39 -5.10
CA ILE A 57 4.73 -5.14 -3.69
C ILE A 57 4.07 -3.77 -3.61
N THR A 58 2.83 -3.71 -3.11
CA THR A 58 2.18 -2.44 -2.77
C THR A 58 2.48 -2.02 -1.33
N VAL A 59 2.36 -0.72 -1.05
CA VAL A 59 2.55 -0.15 0.28
C VAL A 59 1.80 1.18 0.38
N GLY A 60 1.57 1.62 1.62
CA GLY A 60 1.06 2.95 1.91
C GLY A 60 -0.24 2.90 2.69
N SER A 61 -0.19 3.35 3.95
CA SER A 61 -1.36 3.41 4.84
C SER A 61 -2.09 2.07 5.06
N VAL A 62 -1.38 0.94 4.92
CA VAL A 62 -1.91 -0.40 5.22
C VAL A 62 -2.21 -0.52 6.72
N GLY A 63 -3.45 -0.91 7.04
CA GLY A 63 -3.89 -1.14 8.42
C GLY A 63 -3.95 0.12 9.29
N LEU A 64 -3.93 1.31 8.69
CA LEU A 64 -4.01 2.58 9.42
C LEU A 64 -5.43 3.15 9.34
N SER A 65 -6.01 3.49 10.50
CA SER A 65 -7.23 4.28 10.58
C SER A 65 -6.92 5.74 10.27
N GLY A 66 -7.07 6.11 9.01
CA GLY A 66 -7.32 7.49 8.64
C GLY A 66 -6.15 8.40 8.34
N ASP A 67 -6.53 9.46 7.66
CA ASP A 67 -5.67 10.48 7.12
C ASP A 67 -4.87 11.18 8.25
N PHE A 68 -3.56 11.24 8.09
CA PHE A 68 -2.60 11.96 8.95
C PHE A 68 -2.96 13.45 9.15
N PHE A 69 -3.98 13.96 8.44
CA PHE A 69 -4.49 15.34 8.48
C PHE A 69 -5.96 15.50 8.95
N GLY A 70 -6.71 14.42 9.19
CA GLY A 70 -8.17 14.47 9.44
C GLY A 70 -8.59 14.72 10.90
N ALA A 71 -7.68 14.58 11.86
CA ALA A 71 -7.98 14.65 13.29
C ALA A 71 -8.49 16.02 13.79
N PHE A 72 -8.49 17.06 12.95
CA PHE A 72 -8.94 18.41 13.30
C PHE A 72 -10.35 18.80 12.82
N LYS A 73 -11.10 17.93 12.12
CA LYS A 73 -12.37 18.35 11.47
C LYS A 73 -13.62 17.52 11.75
N GLY A 74 -13.63 16.64 12.76
CA GLY A 74 -14.87 16.02 13.25
C GLY A 74 -15.68 15.23 12.20
N GLN A 75 -15.06 14.88 11.06
CA GLN A 75 -15.63 13.99 10.06
C GLN A 75 -14.94 12.65 10.24
N GLY A 76 -15.74 11.61 10.53
CA GLY A 76 -15.24 10.25 10.67
C GLY A 76 -14.39 9.90 9.45
N SER A 77 -13.09 9.74 9.68
CA SER A 77 -12.21 9.12 8.71
C SER A 77 -12.80 7.75 8.42
N GLN A 78 -13.31 7.53 7.20
CA GLN A 78 -13.67 6.19 6.79
C GLN A 78 -12.38 5.38 6.72
N THR A 79 -12.16 4.58 7.76
CA THR A 79 -11.24 3.45 7.74
C THR A 79 -11.46 2.68 6.44
N ARG A 80 -10.49 2.70 5.52
CA ARG A 80 -10.49 1.75 4.43
C ARG A 80 -10.05 0.42 5.04
N ALA A 81 -11.03 -0.45 5.28
CA ALA A 81 -10.80 -1.73 5.94
C ALA A 81 -9.75 -2.54 5.17
N VAL A 82 -9.05 -3.43 5.88
CA VAL A 82 -8.12 -4.39 5.26
C VAL A 82 -8.81 -5.19 4.14
N ASP A 83 -10.13 -5.33 4.20
CA ASP A 83 -10.98 -5.93 3.16
C ASP A 83 -10.75 -5.34 1.75
N ASP A 84 -10.57 -4.02 1.60
CA ASP A 84 -10.30 -3.40 0.30
C ASP A 84 -8.92 -3.79 -0.25
N LEU A 85 -7.92 -3.86 0.63
CA LEU A 85 -6.59 -4.33 0.30
C LEU A 85 -6.63 -5.82 -0.11
N ILE A 86 -7.39 -6.64 0.62
CA ILE A 86 -7.60 -8.07 0.30
C ILE A 86 -8.28 -8.23 -1.06
N ALA A 87 -9.36 -7.50 -1.32
CA ALA A 87 -10.06 -7.57 -2.61
C ALA A 87 -9.15 -7.22 -3.80
N ARG A 88 -8.30 -6.19 -3.66
CA ARG A 88 -7.32 -5.83 -4.69
C ARG A 88 -6.24 -6.91 -4.88
N LEU A 89 -5.81 -7.55 -3.80
CA LEU A 89 -4.89 -8.69 -3.85
C LEU A 89 -5.52 -9.89 -4.58
N GLU A 90 -6.78 -10.20 -4.30
CA GLU A 90 -7.56 -11.25 -4.97
C GLU A 90 -7.77 -10.95 -6.47
N HIS A 91 -7.94 -9.68 -6.84
CA HIS A 91 -7.94 -9.23 -8.23
C HIS A 91 -6.56 -9.21 -8.89
N SER A 92 -5.53 -9.73 -8.21
CA SER A 92 -4.16 -9.84 -8.71
C SER A 92 -3.52 -8.50 -9.09
N GLU A 93 -3.97 -7.38 -8.51
CA GLU A 93 -3.41 -6.06 -8.79
C GLU A 93 -1.95 -5.93 -8.30
N PHE A 94 -1.57 -6.69 -7.28
CA PHE A 94 -0.20 -6.82 -6.77
C PHE A 94 -0.06 -8.19 -6.12
N ASP A 95 1.16 -8.57 -5.76
CA ASP A 95 1.49 -9.92 -5.27
C ASP A 95 1.78 -9.93 -3.77
N LEU A 96 2.32 -8.83 -3.25
CA LEU A 96 2.67 -8.69 -1.84
C LEU A 96 2.25 -7.32 -1.32
N VAL A 97 2.11 -7.24 0.00
CA VAL A 97 1.81 -6.00 0.73
C VAL A 97 2.91 -5.75 1.74
N ALA A 98 3.58 -4.61 1.64
CA ALA A 98 4.48 -4.15 2.68
C ALA A 98 3.69 -3.39 3.75
N VAL A 99 3.98 -3.71 5.01
CA VAL A 99 3.35 -3.11 6.19
C VAL A 99 4.44 -2.38 6.99
N GLY A 100 4.17 -1.16 7.40
CA GLY A 100 5.13 -0.32 8.12
C GLY A 100 4.60 0.09 9.49
N ARG A 101 4.04 1.31 9.57
CA ARG A 101 3.51 1.92 10.81
C ARG A 101 2.58 1.01 11.62
N ALA A 102 1.73 0.21 10.98
CA ALA A 102 0.86 -0.72 11.70
C ALA A 102 1.65 -1.80 12.47
N LEU A 103 2.78 -2.28 11.93
CA LEU A 103 3.67 -3.22 12.64
C LEU A 103 4.44 -2.55 13.79
N LEU A 104 4.80 -1.26 13.66
CA LEU A 104 5.44 -0.52 14.75
C LEU A 104 4.48 -0.30 15.92
N GLN A 105 3.20 -0.07 15.62
CA GLN A 105 2.16 0.07 16.64
C GLN A 105 1.81 -1.27 17.29
N ASP A 106 1.77 -2.34 16.50
CA ASP A 106 1.30 -3.65 16.93
C ASP A 106 2.20 -4.75 16.32
N PRO A 107 3.18 -5.28 17.08
CA PRO A 107 4.07 -6.32 16.57
C PRO A 107 3.32 -7.63 16.25
N ASN A 108 2.10 -7.82 16.78
CA ASN A 108 1.25 -8.97 16.49
C ASN A 108 0.25 -8.72 15.35
N TRP A 109 0.36 -7.59 14.63
CA TRP A 109 -0.58 -7.19 13.58
C TRP A 109 -0.85 -8.33 12.58
N ALA A 110 0.20 -8.95 12.04
CA ALA A 110 0.05 -10.02 11.04
C ALA A 110 -0.68 -11.26 11.61
N ASN A 111 -0.41 -11.62 12.87
CA ASN A 111 -1.09 -12.72 13.55
C ASN A 111 -2.58 -12.40 13.75
N LYS A 112 -2.90 -11.17 14.18
CA LYS A 112 -4.28 -10.73 14.36
C LYS A 112 -5.06 -10.70 13.04
N ILE A 113 -4.46 -10.24 11.95
CA ILE A 113 -5.08 -10.31 10.61
C ILE A 113 -5.35 -11.75 10.22
N LYS A 114 -4.36 -12.65 10.38
CA LYS A 114 -4.50 -14.07 10.07
C LYS A 114 -5.61 -14.76 10.89
N GLU A 115 -5.76 -14.39 12.15
CA GLU A 115 -6.76 -14.92 13.08
C GLU A 115 -8.12 -14.21 12.99
N ASN A 116 -8.26 -13.26 12.06
CA ASN A 116 -9.45 -12.41 11.90
C ASN A 116 -9.82 -11.61 13.16
N LYS A 117 -8.83 -11.27 13.99
CA LYS A 117 -8.94 -10.43 15.20
C LYS A 117 -8.75 -8.95 14.87
N THR A 118 -9.42 -8.49 13.82
CA THR A 118 -9.26 -7.11 13.31
C THR A 118 -9.74 -6.04 14.30
N SER A 119 -10.68 -6.40 15.19
CA SER A 119 -11.14 -5.54 16.29
C SER A 119 -10.11 -5.35 17.42
N GLU A 120 -9.06 -6.18 17.47
CA GLU A 120 -7.97 -6.11 18.47
C GLU A 120 -6.76 -5.32 17.95
N LEU A 121 -6.81 -4.80 16.72
CA LEU A 121 -5.74 -3.99 16.15
C LEU A 121 -5.64 -2.66 16.87
N SER A 122 -4.42 -2.30 17.26
CA SER A 122 -4.16 -0.99 17.87
C SER A 122 -4.10 0.10 16.80
N GLU A 123 -4.71 1.24 17.08
CA GLU A 123 -4.59 2.41 16.22
C GLU A 123 -3.18 2.98 16.28
N TYR A 124 -2.64 3.40 15.14
CA TYR A 124 -1.30 3.95 15.08
C TYR A 124 -1.23 5.31 15.79
N SER A 125 -0.31 5.41 16.76
CA SER A 125 0.15 6.65 17.37
C SER A 125 1.56 6.97 16.89
N GLY A 126 1.87 8.25 16.70
CA GLY A 126 3.24 8.69 16.43
C GLY A 126 4.22 8.36 17.56
N GLU A 127 3.72 8.13 18.77
CA GLU A 127 4.51 7.69 19.93
C GLU A 127 5.16 6.30 19.70
N ALA A 128 4.59 5.46 18.84
CA ALA A 128 5.16 4.16 18.48
C ALA A 128 6.54 4.28 17.81
N LEU A 129 6.94 5.46 17.31
CA LEU A 129 8.28 5.71 16.79
C LEU A 129 9.33 5.92 17.90
N ALA A 130 8.90 6.21 19.13
CA ALA A 130 9.79 6.54 20.25
C ALA A 130 10.18 5.33 21.11
N SER A 131 9.54 4.17 20.90
CA SER A 131 9.78 2.95 21.66
C SER A 131 9.79 1.72 20.76
N LEU A 132 10.55 0.70 21.14
CA LEU A 132 10.51 -0.64 20.54
C LEU A 132 9.82 -1.57 21.53
N SER A 133 8.73 -2.21 21.09
CA SER A 133 7.90 -3.15 21.85
C SER A 133 8.16 -4.61 21.51
#